data_AF-A0A950TT66-F1
#
_entry.id   AF-A0A950TT66-F1
#
_cell.length_a   1.000
_cell.length_b   1.000
_cell.length_c   1.000
_cell.angle_alpha   90.00
_cell.angle_beta   90.00
_cell.angle_gamma   90.00
#
_symmetry.space_group_name_H-M   'P 1'
#
loop_
_entity.id
_entity.type
_entity.pdbx_description
1 polymer ?
#
loop_
_entity_poly.entity_id
_entity_poly.type
_entity_poly.pdbx_seq_one_letter_code
_entity_poly.pdbx_strand_id
1 'polypeptide(L)' 'MSDLSHYDESGKIRMVDVSVKASTLRRAVASGRVLLSPETLQTLKTQQTPKGDPLEIARIAGIMAAKRTSELIPLCHQI' A
#
# COMPACT_ATOMS: atom_id res chain seq x y z
N MET A 1 -16.51 -6.76 21.44
CA MET A 1 -15.21 -6.22 20.99
C MET A 1 -14.05 -7.02 21.57
N SER A 2 -14.22 -8.33 21.75
CA SER A 2 -13.10 -9.24 22.01
C SER A 2 -12.41 -9.54 20.68
N ASP A 3 -11.08 -9.40 20.66
CA ASP A 3 -10.13 -9.78 19.58
C ASP A 3 -9.71 -8.71 18.56
N LEU A 4 -9.82 -7.41 18.86
CA LEU A 4 -9.11 -6.39 18.06
C LEU A 4 -7.70 -6.15 18.63
N SER A 5 -6.66 -6.56 17.90
CA SER A 5 -5.27 -6.48 18.38
C SER A 5 -4.73 -5.05 18.55
N HIS A 6 -5.27 -4.08 17.81
CA HIS A 6 -4.85 -2.68 17.85
C HIS A 6 -5.49 -1.85 18.95
N TYR A 7 -6.30 -2.47 19.81
CA TYR A 7 -6.89 -1.82 20.99
C TYR A 7 -6.29 -2.41 22.27
N ASP A 8 -6.18 -1.58 23.31
CA ASP A 8 -5.88 -2.05 24.66
C ASP A 8 -7.16 -2.36 25.45
N GLU A 9 -7.00 -2.86 26.68
CA GLU A 9 -8.10 -3.24 27.57
C GLU A 9 -8.99 -2.05 27.97
N SER A 10 -8.48 -0.82 27.83
CA SER A 10 -9.23 0.42 28.07
C SER A 10 -9.94 0.95 26.82
N GLY A 11 -9.81 0.26 25.67
CA GLY A 11 -10.37 0.67 24.39
C GLY A 11 -9.57 1.77 23.66
N LYS A 12 -8.33 2.04 24.08
CA LYS A 12 -7.43 2.98 23.38
C LYS A 12 -6.65 2.27 22.29
N ILE A 13 -6.32 3.00 21.23
CA ILE A 13 -5.50 2.48 20.13
C ILE A 13 -4.04 2.31 20.56
N ARG A 14 -3.39 1.24 20.10
CA ARG A 14 -1.97 0.99 20.31
C ARG A 14 -1.34 0.19 19.17
N MET A 15 -0.04 0.34 19.01
CA MET A 15 0.76 -0.56 18.18
C MET A 15 1.00 -1.87 18.95
N VAL A 16 0.84 -3.01 18.29
CA VAL A 16 1.05 -4.34 18.90
C VAL A 16 2.53 -4.61 19.05
N ASP A 17 3.02 -5.06 20.20
CA ASP A 17 4.40 -5.54 20.30
C ASP A 17 4.54 -6.88 19.57
N VAL A 18 5.51 -6.96 18.66
CA VAL A 18 5.80 -8.14 17.84
C VAL A 18 7.19 -8.73 18.13
N SER A 19 7.92 -8.22 19.12
CA SER A 19 9.30 -8.61 19.43
C SER A 19 9.46 -10.09 19.77
N VAL A 20 8.44 -10.71 20.35
CA VAL A 20 8.42 -12.14 20.71
C VAL A 20 8.07 -13.07 19.54
N LYS A 21 7.67 -12.53 18.38
CA LYS A 21 7.27 -13.34 17.22
C LYS A 21 8.51 -13.77 16.44
N ALA A 22 8.61 -15.06 16.12
CA ALA A 22 9.69 -15.57 15.29
C ALA A 22 9.65 -14.95 13.87
N SER A 23 10.82 -14.57 13.36
CA SER A 23 10.96 -14.11 11.98
C SER A 23 10.77 -15.27 11.01
N THR A 24 9.94 -15.06 10.00
CA THR A 24 9.65 -16.04 8.94
C THR A 24 9.54 -15.31 7.60
N LEU A 25 9.76 -16.02 6.49
CA LEU A 25 9.51 -15.47 5.16
C LEU A 25 8.00 -15.27 4.97
N ARG A 26 7.60 -14.05 4.65
CA ARG A 26 6.19 -13.65 4.47
C ARG A 26 6.01 -13.00 3.10
N ARG A 27 4.89 -13.31 2.45
CA ARG A 27 4.48 -12.70 1.17
C ARG A 27 3.01 -12.31 1.23
N ALA A 28 2.70 -11.12 0.74
CA ALA A 28 1.34 -10.65 0.50
C ALA A 28 1.21 -10.20 -0.95
N VAL A 29 0.01 -10.35 -1.54
CA VAL A 29 -0.31 -9.91 -2.90
C VAL A 29 -1.62 -9.12 -2.82
N ALA A 30 -1.64 -7.92 -3.42
CA ALA A 30 -2.80 -7.07 -3.52
C ALA A 30 -2.96 -6.56 -4.97
N SER A 31 -4.17 -6.22 -5.37
CA SER A 31 -4.48 -5.68 -6.69
C SER A 31 -5.52 -4.56 -6.59
N GLY A 32 -5.43 -3.59 -7.49
CA GLY A 32 -6.41 -2.52 -7.65
C GLY A 32 -6.61 -2.20 -9.13
N ARG A 33 -7.64 -1.42 -9.45
CA ARG A 33 -7.91 -0.97 -10.83
C ARG A 33 -8.28 0.50 -10.85
N VAL A 34 -7.88 1.19 -11.91
CA VAL A 34 -8.30 2.55 -12.23
C VAL A 34 -9.21 2.47 -13.44
N LEU A 35 -10.46 2.89 -13.30
CA LEU A 35 -11.40 2.96 -14.42
C LEU A 35 -11.13 4.24 -15.20
N LEU A 36 -10.97 4.10 -16.52
CA LEU A 36 -10.60 5.18 -17.42
C LEU A 36 -11.66 5.33 -18.52
N SER A 37 -11.76 6.52 -19.08
CA SER A 37 -12.53 6.74 -20.30
C SER A 37 -11.87 6.01 -21.49
N PRO A 38 -12.65 5.65 -22.52
CA PRO A 38 -12.10 5.04 -23.74
C PRO A 38 -10.99 5.88 -24.39
N GLU A 39 -11.15 7.21 -24.41
CA GLU A 39 -10.20 8.15 -25.00
C GLU A 39 -8.88 8.13 -24.23
N THR A 40 -8.95 8.13 -22.89
CA THR A 40 -7.75 8.06 -22.03
C THR A 40 -7.02 6.74 -22.24
N LEU A 41 -7.75 5.63 -22.32
CA LEU A 41 -7.19 4.31 -22.58
C LEU A 41 -6.49 4.26 -23.95
N GLN A 42 -7.08 4.90 -24.97
CA GLN A 42 -6.49 4.98 -26.30
C GLN A 42 -5.18 5.78 -26.28
N THR A 43 -5.17 6.95 -25.64
CA THR A 43 -3.97 7.78 -25.47
C THR A 43 -2.84 7.04 -24.74
N LEU A 44 -3.18 6.24 -23.72
CA LEU A 44 -2.20 5.38 -23.03
C LEU A 44 -1.62 4.32 -23.98
N LYS A 45 -2.46 3.63 -24.75
CA LYS A 45 -2.03 2.58 -25.69
C LYS A 45 -1.16 3.13 -26.82
N THR A 46 -1.45 4.34 -27.31
CA THR A 46 -0.66 4.99 -28.37
C THR A 46 0.55 5.74 -27.83
N GLN A 47 0.77 5.76 -26.51
CA GLN A 47 1.83 6.50 -25.83
C GLN A 47 1.83 8.01 -26.11
N GLN A 48 0.68 8.57 -26.50
CA GLN A 48 0.52 10.01 -26.81
C GLN A 48 0.18 10.83 -25.56
N THR A 49 0.87 10.56 -24.46
CA THR A 49 0.60 11.16 -23.16
C THR A 49 1.37 12.47 -22.97
N PRO A 50 0.73 13.53 -22.42
CA PRO A 50 1.34 14.86 -22.35
C PRO A 50 2.50 14.98 -21.36
N LYS A 51 2.69 13.98 -20.48
CA LYS A 51 3.65 14.00 -19.35
C LYS A 51 4.62 12.82 -19.37
N GLY A 52 4.75 12.11 -20.49
CA GLY A 52 5.47 10.83 -20.56
C GLY A 52 4.63 9.65 -20.03
N ASP A 53 5.24 8.46 -19.96
CA ASP A 53 4.57 7.20 -19.65
C ASP A 53 3.99 7.15 -18.22
N PRO A 54 2.65 7.18 -18.06
CA PRO A 54 2.02 7.17 -16.74
C PRO A 54 2.16 5.83 -16.00
N LEU A 55 2.32 4.72 -16.72
CA LEU A 55 2.42 3.38 -16.11
C LEU A 55 3.79 3.15 -15.48
N GLU A 56 4.86 3.59 -16.14
CA GLU A 56 6.20 3.53 -15.57
C GLU A 56 6.35 4.44 -14.36
N ILE A 57 5.78 5.66 -14.42
CA ILE A 57 5.72 6.54 -13.25
C ILE A 57 4.92 5.89 -12.11
N ALA A 58 3.76 5.29 -12.40
CA ALA A 58 2.94 4.60 -11.41
C ALA A 58 3.65 3.40 -10.76
N ARG A 59 4.47 2.66 -11.52
CA ARG A 59 5.28 1.55 -11.01
C ARG A 59 6.26 2.05 -9.94
N ILE A 60 7.02 3.10 -10.25
CA ILE A 60 8.00 3.67 -9.32
C ILE A 60 7.29 4.22 -8.07
N ALA A 61 6.19 4.94 -8.27
CA ALA A 61 5.37 5.46 -7.18
C ALA A 61 4.87 4.35 -6.25
N GLY A 62 4.39 3.23 -6.81
CA GLY A 62 3.95 2.06 -6.05
C GLY A 62 5.06 1.42 -5.21
N ILE A 63 6.26 1.26 -5.78
CA ILE A 63 7.43 0.73 -5.06
C ILE A 63 7.83 1.68 -3.92
N MET A 64 7.83 2.98 -4.16
CA MET A 64 8.13 3.98 -3.13
C MET A 64 7.07 3.97 -2.02
N ALA A 65 5.79 3.91 -2.38
CA ALA A 65 4.68 3.84 -1.43
C ALA A 65 4.79 2.60 -0.53
N ALA A 66 5.11 1.44 -1.10
CA ALA A 66 5.28 0.19 -0.35
C ALA A 66 6.33 0.32 0.76
N LYS A 67 7.49 0.92 0.45
CA LYS A 67 8.57 1.14 1.43
C LYS A 67 8.24 2.18 2.50
N ARG A 68 7.34 3.11 2.22
CA ARG A 68 6.91 4.17 3.14
C ARG A 68 5.61 3.84 3.88
N THR A 69 5.15 2.59 3.83
CA THR A 69 3.87 2.18 4.42
C THR A 69 3.77 2.54 5.91
N SER A 70 4.83 2.31 6.70
CA SER A 70 4.84 2.63 8.14
C SER A 70 4.85 4.13 8.44
N GLU A 71 5.26 4.98 7.48
CA GLU A 71 5.13 6.43 7.61
C GLU A 71 3.69 6.90 7.35
N LEU A 72 2.95 6.15 6.52
CA LEU A 72 1.61 6.52 6.08
C LEU A 72 0.50 5.93 6.97
N ILE A 73 0.72 4.73 7.50
CA ILE A 73 -0.28 3.98 8.30
C ILE A 73 0.14 4.00 9.78
N PRO A 74 -0.57 4.74 10.66
CA PRO A 74 -0.09 5.06 12.01
C PRO A 74 0.29 3.89 12.92
N LEU A 75 -0.33 2.72 12.72
CA LEU A 75 -0.10 1.53 13.57
C LEU A 75 0.63 0.40 12.82
N CYS A 76 1.18 0.67 11.64
CA CYS A 76 2.03 -0.28 10.94
C CYS A 76 3.44 -0.31 11.55
N HIS A 77 3.98 -1.50 11.73
CA HIS A 77 5.38 -1.71 12.06
C HIS A 77 6.28 -1.32 10.88
N GLN A 78 7.46 -0.78 11.19
CA GLN A 78 8.53 -0.65 10.22
C GLN A 78 9.12 -2.03 9.92
N ILE A 79 9.24 -2.36 8.63
CA ILE A 79 9.78 -3.63 8.11
C ILE A 79 11.04 -3.34 7.31
#